data_AF-A0A2S6UPC3-F1
#
_entry.id   AF-A0A2S6UPC3-F1
#
_cell.length_a   1.000
_cell.length_b   1.000
_cell.length_c   1.000
_cell.angle_alpha   90.00
_cell.angle_beta   90.00
_cell.angle_gamma   90.00
#
_symmetry.space_group_name_H-M   'P 1'
#
loop_
_entity.id
_entity.type
_entity.pdbx_description
1 polymer ?
#
loop_
_entity_poly.entity_id
_entity_poly.type
_entity_poly.pdbx_seq_one_letter_code
_entity_poly.pdbx_strand_id
1 'polypeptide(L)'
;MKVGVVGGGVIGAGWAARFLLNGWDVSVFDPNPNMETTVLRTLTNARRCLPSLYDKTLPVEGKLYISNSVSEAVENAVWIQESVPERLDLKKTVFSHIQNFALRTAIIASSTSGFKPSQLQEGAQFPEQILVCHPFNPVYLLPLVEIVKSDISSSSVVTRAIDILEQIGMKPLLLRKEIDGHIADRLIEALWREALWLIHDDVATTEEVDDAMKFAMGIRYALMGIFEHYRLAGGEDGMRHALEQFGPCLHWPWTKLVDVPDLTYSFIEKIAQQSDIQSKGLTIQDLERSRDDTIVGIIRAMKKTSRGAGATVKNHEEKLKLKTLSSSGLIQTVERQVPSAWIDCNGHMNEAHYLETFSQATDAFMELIGVDADYLVKKDGSYFTVETHIRHLDEVTEGEIIAVETQVLAGEGKRMHLFHFLKGTDDRLVATGEHMLIHVSLKTRASSLPGLEVLEKLSYYLNLQVSCKYPEGAGKVIYNSL
;
A
#
# COMPACT_ATOMS: atom_id res chain seq x y z
N MET A 1 -9.33 12.53 13.15
CA MET A 1 -10.16 13.25 12.15
C MET A 1 -11.31 12.33 11.75
N LYS A 2 -12.47 12.85 11.31
CA LYS A 2 -13.65 12.05 10.95
C LYS A 2 -13.90 12.04 9.44
N VAL A 3 -14.22 10.87 8.90
CA VAL A 3 -14.69 10.63 7.54
C VAL A 3 -16.14 10.13 7.56
N GLY A 4 -16.97 10.65 6.67
CA GLY A 4 -18.28 10.08 6.35
C GLY A 4 -18.21 9.30 5.05
N VAL A 5 -18.78 8.09 5.01
CA VAL A 5 -18.90 7.27 3.80
C VAL A 5 -20.37 7.03 3.53
N VAL A 6 -20.82 7.40 2.32
CA VAL A 6 -22.20 7.22 1.88
C VAL A 6 -22.21 6.24 0.72
N GLY A 7 -22.70 5.02 0.98
CA GLY A 7 -22.57 3.84 0.15
C GLY A 7 -21.50 2.90 0.70
N GLY A 8 -21.91 1.76 1.27
CA GLY A 8 -21.06 0.76 1.92
C GLY A 8 -20.89 -0.53 1.11
N GLY A 9 -21.02 -0.44 -0.22
CA GLY A 9 -20.63 -1.48 -1.15
C GLY A 9 -19.10 -1.64 -1.26
N VAL A 10 -18.62 -2.36 -2.28
CA VAL A 10 -17.20 -2.71 -2.45
C VAL A 10 -16.25 -1.50 -2.36
N ILE A 11 -16.54 -0.41 -3.10
CA ILE A 11 -15.69 0.78 -3.15
C ILE A 11 -15.75 1.57 -1.84
N GLY A 12 -16.95 1.81 -1.30
CA GLY A 12 -17.12 2.56 -0.06
C GLY A 12 -16.53 1.84 1.16
N ALA A 13 -16.69 0.51 1.23
CA ALA A 13 -16.03 -0.33 2.23
C ALA A 13 -14.50 -0.28 2.09
N GLY A 14 -13.98 -0.22 0.86
CA GLY A 14 -12.55 -0.06 0.61
C GLY A 14 -12.01 1.30 1.09
N TRP A 15 -12.74 2.39 0.85
CA TRP A 15 -12.41 3.71 1.40
C TRP A 15 -12.47 3.74 2.93
N ALA A 16 -13.54 3.16 3.50
CA ALA A 16 -13.68 3.05 4.95
C ALA A 16 -12.45 2.35 5.55
N ALA A 17 -12.06 1.21 4.99
CA ALA A 17 -10.86 0.49 5.42
C ALA A 17 -9.58 1.31 5.28
N ARG A 18 -9.38 2.01 4.16
CA ARG A 18 -8.19 2.83 3.93
C ARG A 18 -8.04 3.94 4.96
N PHE A 19 -9.10 4.68 5.24
CA PHE A 19 -9.08 5.76 6.24
C PHE A 19 -8.94 5.22 7.67
N LEU A 20 -9.69 4.17 8.00
CA LEU A 20 -9.72 3.58 9.34
C LEU A 20 -8.34 3.06 9.76
N LEU A 21 -7.66 2.33 8.87
CA LEU A 21 -6.31 1.79 9.10
C LEU A 21 -5.20 2.85 9.09
N ASN A 22 -5.52 4.09 8.69
CA ASN A 22 -4.62 5.24 8.83
C ASN A 22 -5.00 6.14 10.02
N GLY A 23 -5.83 5.64 10.95
CA GLY A 23 -6.14 6.30 12.23
C GLY A 23 -7.25 7.35 12.16
N TRP A 24 -8.10 7.32 11.15
CA TRP A 24 -9.26 8.20 11.04
C TRP A 24 -10.52 7.50 11.55
N ASP A 25 -11.37 8.23 12.25
CA ASP A 25 -12.69 7.74 12.61
C ASP A 25 -13.58 7.75 11.36
N VAL A 26 -14.30 6.65 11.11
CA VAL A 26 -15.10 6.48 9.90
C VAL A 26 -16.54 6.16 10.27
N SER A 27 -17.48 6.94 9.73
CA SER A 27 -18.91 6.69 9.81
C SER A 27 -19.41 6.21 8.44
N VAL A 28 -20.10 5.08 8.38
CA VAL A 28 -20.61 4.52 7.12
C VAL A 28 -22.12 4.45 7.16
N PHE A 29 -22.78 4.92 6.10
CA PHE A 29 -24.21 4.73 5.87
C PHE A 29 -24.48 4.10 4.51
N ASP A 30 -25.38 3.12 4.47
CA ASP A 30 -25.95 2.55 3.26
C ASP A 30 -27.37 2.03 3.59
N PRO A 31 -28.37 2.20 2.70
CA PRO A 31 -29.70 1.65 2.93
C PRO A 31 -29.77 0.11 2.87
N ASN A 32 -28.75 -0.58 2.37
CA ASN A 32 -28.70 -2.04 2.31
C ASN A 32 -28.50 -2.64 3.72
N PRO A 33 -29.40 -3.52 4.19
CA PRO A 33 -29.28 -4.14 5.51
C PRO A 33 -28.03 -5.01 5.69
N ASN A 34 -27.42 -5.47 4.58
CA ASN A 34 -26.20 -6.29 4.61
C ASN A 34 -24.91 -5.46 4.54
N MET A 35 -24.99 -4.12 4.63
CA MET A 35 -23.82 -3.25 4.50
C MET A 35 -22.77 -3.54 5.57
N GLU A 36 -23.17 -3.69 6.84
CA GLU A 36 -22.22 -3.92 7.93
C GLU A 36 -21.39 -5.19 7.69
N THR A 37 -22.03 -6.28 7.26
CA THR A 37 -21.32 -7.52 6.90
C THR A 37 -20.33 -7.30 5.77
N THR A 38 -20.70 -6.50 4.76
CA THR A 38 -19.82 -6.17 3.62
C THR A 38 -18.62 -5.36 4.08
N VAL A 39 -18.83 -4.31 4.89
CA VAL A 39 -17.77 -3.45 5.43
C VAL A 39 -16.83 -4.24 6.32
N LEU A 40 -17.35 -5.06 7.24
CA LEU A 40 -16.53 -5.88 8.13
C LEU A 40 -15.72 -6.92 7.36
N ARG A 41 -16.28 -7.54 6.32
CA ARG A 41 -15.54 -8.47 5.45
C ARG A 41 -14.38 -7.78 4.74
N THR A 42 -14.62 -6.61 4.14
CA THR A 42 -13.57 -5.83 3.48
C THR A 42 -12.49 -5.39 4.48
N LEU A 43 -12.89 -4.96 5.70
CA LEU A 43 -11.96 -4.60 6.77
C LEU A 43 -11.08 -5.77 7.21
N THR A 44 -11.64 -6.98 7.33
CA THR A 44 -10.85 -8.17 7.66
C THR A 44 -9.73 -8.41 6.65
N ASN A 45 -10.02 -8.31 5.35
CA ASN A 45 -8.97 -8.47 4.35
C ASN A 45 -7.99 -7.27 4.34
N ALA A 46 -8.49 -6.05 4.51
CA ALA A 46 -7.65 -4.86 4.55
C ALA A 46 -6.66 -4.86 5.74
N ARG A 47 -7.09 -5.29 6.93
CA ARG A 47 -6.25 -5.43 8.14
C ARG A 47 -5.09 -6.42 7.98
N ARG A 48 -5.24 -7.36 7.04
CA ARG A 48 -4.22 -8.36 6.69
C ARG A 48 -3.28 -7.82 5.62
N CYS A 49 -3.82 -7.19 4.57
CA CYS A 49 -3.02 -6.82 3.40
C CYS A 49 -2.37 -5.44 3.49
N LEU A 50 -3.08 -4.41 3.97
CA LEU A 50 -2.57 -3.04 3.94
C LEU A 50 -1.36 -2.85 4.88
N PRO A 51 -1.40 -3.24 6.17
CA PRO A 51 -0.22 -3.10 7.03
C PRO A 51 0.97 -3.95 6.55
N SER A 52 0.71 -5.08 5.90
CA SER A 52 1.74 -5.94 5.28
C SER A 52 2.57 -5.26 4.18
N LEU A 53 2.11 -4.15 3.60
CA LEU A 53 2.91 -3.34 2.67
C LEU A 53 4.09 -2.63 3.36
N TYR A 54 4.00 -2.45 4.67
CA TYR A 54 4.92 -1.65 5.47
C TYR A 54 5.85 -2.54 6.30
N ASP A 55 7.04 -2.00 6.59
CA ASP A 55 8.01 -2.55 7.54
C ASP A 55 7.97 -1.77 8.87
N LYS A 56 6.96 -0.89 9.02
CA LYS A 56 6.57 -0.21 10.24
C LYS A 56 5.07 -0.43 10.49
N THR A 57 4.63 -0.37 11.74
CA THR A 57 3.20 -0.34 12.07
C THR A 57 2.53 0.92 11.53
N LEU A 58 1.35 0.75 10.97
CA LEU A 58 0.44 1.85 10.71
C LEU A 58 -0.03 2.51 12.02
N PRO A 59 -0.58 3.74 11.96
CA PRO A 59 -1.18 4.38 13.12
C PRO A 59 -2.24 3.48 13.77
N VAL A 60 -2.51 3.73 15.06
CA VAL A 60 -3.62 3.07 15.76
C VAL A 60 -4.91 3.23 14.96
N GLU A 61 -5.57 2.11 14.69
CA GLU A 61 -6.81 2.07 13.91
C GLU A 61 -7.87 3.02 14.51
N GLY A 62 -8.56 3.78 13.66
CA GLY A 62 -9.65 4.65 14.07
C GLY A 62 -10.90 3.88 14.50
N LYS A 63 -11.95 4.60 14.90
CA LYS A 63 -13.23 3.98 15.27
C LYS A 63 -14.19 3.91 14.08
N LEU A 64 -14.77 2.73 13.87
CA LEU A 64 -15.84 2.52 12.90
C LEU A 64 -17.21 2.77 13.55
N TYR A 65 -18.05 3.54 12.87
CA TYR A 65 -19.44 3.77 13.25
C TYR A 65 -20.36 3.36 12.09
N ILE A 66 -21.36 2.54 12.39
CA ILE A 66 -22.42 2.18 11.46
C ILE A 66 -23.58 3.13 11.70
N SER A 67 -23.83 4.02 10.75
CA SER A 67 -24.81 5.09 10.87
C SER A 67 -26.17 4.68 10.29
N ASN A 68 -27.24 5.23 10.86
CA ASN A 68 -28.62 4.93 10.44
C ASN A 68 -29.15 5.91 9.37
N SER A 69 -28.42 6.98 9.09
CA SER A 69 -28.78 7.98 8.10
C SER A 69 -27.54 8.66 7.47
N VAL A 70 -27.76 9.33 6.33
CA VAL A 70 -26.75 10.20 5.72
C VAL A 70 -26.32 11.30 6.69
N SER A 71 -27.26 11.91 7.41
CA SER A 71 -26.97 13.02 8.33
C SER A 71 -25.99 12.61 9.44
N GLU A 72 -26.20 11.43 10.05
CA GLU A 72 -25.33 10.89 11.08
C GLU A 72 -23.92 10.57 10.53
N ALA A 73 -23.87 10.00 9.33
CA ALA A 73 -22.60 9.62 8.70
C ALA A 73 -21.71 10.83 8.41
N VAL A 74 -22.28 11.95 7.96
CA VAL A 74 -21.52 13.12 7.51
C VAL A 74 -21.31 14.19 8.58
N GLU A 75 -22.00 14.09 9.72
CA GLU A 75 -21.89 15.06 10.80
C GLU A 75 -20.43 15.21 11.28
N ASN A 76 -19.91 16.44 11.30
CA ASN A 76 -18.53 16.77 11.67
C ASN A 76 -17.43 16.10 10.82
N ALA A 77 -17.77 15.45 9.70
CA ALA A 77 -16.79 14.87 8.79
C ALA A 77 -16.06 15.96 7.99
N VAL A 78 -14.73 15.85 7.90
CA VAL A 78 -13.91 16.78 7.10
C VAL A 78 -13.71 16.29 5.67
N TRP A 79 -13.91 14.99 5.46
CA TRP A 79 -13.94 14.29 4.17
C TRP A 79 -15.19 13.43 4.13
N ILE A 80 -15.94 13.51 3.03
CA ILE A 80 -17.14 12.72 2.80
C ILE A 80 -16.96 11.98 1.49
N GLN A 81 -16.92 10.66 1.55
CA GLN A 81 -16.79 9.80 0.39
C GLN A 81 -18.16 9.31 -0.05
N GLU A 82 -18.57 9.69 -1.25
CA GLU A 82 -19.77 9.17 -1.90
C GLU A 82 -19.40 8.00 -2.81
N SER A 83 -20.02 6.85 -2.59
CA SER A 83 -19.80 5.61 -3.32
C SER A 83 -21.12 4.88 -3.60
N VAL A 84 -22.19 5.63 -3.87
CA VAL A 84 -23.50 5.10 -4.27
C VAL A 84 -23.49 4.67 -5.75
N PRO A 85 -24.49 3.89 -6.22
CA PRO A 85 -24.53 3.40 -7.59
C PRO A 85 -24.36 4.48 -8.66
N GLU A 86 -23.83 4.10 -9.81
CA GLU A 86 -23.46 4.97 -10.94
C GLU A 86 -24.68 5.51 -11.70
N ARG A 87 -25.51 6.30 -11.00
CA ARG A 87 -26.70 6.99 -11.53
C ARG A 87 -26.64 8.46 -11.14
N LEU A 88 -26.58 9.35 -12.15
CA LEU A 88 -26.35 10.77 -11.94
C LEU A 88 -27.39 11.42 -11.01
N ASP A 89 -28.68 11.16 -11.24
CA ASP A 89 -29.78 11.74 -10.44
C ASP A 89 -29.73 11.30 -8.97
N LEU A 90 -29.37 10.03 -8.73
CA LEU A 90 -29.17 9.52 -7.37
C LEU A 90 -28.02 10.25 -6.67
N LYS A 91 -26.86 10.37 -7.34
CA LYS A 91 -25.70 11.07 -6.78
C LYS A 91 -26.03 12.52 -6.45
N LYS A 92 -26.69 13.24 -7.36
CA LYS A 92 -27.17 14.63 -7.12
C LYS A 92 -28.10 14.73 -5.90
N THR A 93 -29.03 13.79 -5.76
CA THR A 93 -29.94 13.72 -4.60
C THR A 93 -29.17 13.49 -3.30
N VAL A 94 -28.19 12.58 -3.33
CA VAL A 94 -27.32 12.29 -2.19
C VAL A 94 -26.44 13.49 -1.83
N PHE A 95 -25.85 14.19 -2.79
CA PHE A 95 -25.05 15.39 -2.51
C PHE A 95 -25.88 16.50 -1.88
N SER A 96 -27.11 16.73 -2.35
CA SER A 96 -28.01 17.70 -1.72
C SER A 96 -28.30 17.32 -0.27
N HIS A 97 -28.56 16.03 0.00
CA HIS A 97 -28.77 15.55 1.38
C HIS A 97 -27.51 15.73 2.23
N ILE A 98 -26.33 15.38 1.71
CA ILE A 98 -25.04 15.56 2.38
C ILE A 98 -24.83 17.04 2.75
N GLN A 99 -25.06 17.97 1.82
CA GLN A 99 -24.81 19.41 2.01
C GLN A 99 -25.70 20.05 3.09
N ASN A 100 -26.83 19.44 3.44
CA ASN A 100 -27.69 19.91 4.53
C ASN A 100 -27.08 19.69 5.93
N PHE A 101 -26.17 18.71 6.07
CA PHE A 101 -25.66 18.26 7.37
C PHE A 101 -24.13 18.27 7.47
N ALA A 102 -23.43 18.29 6.33
CA ALA A 102 -21.97 18.36 6.27
C ALA A 102 -21.44 19.72 6.72
N LEU A 103 -20.20 19.74 7.22
CA LEU A 103 -19.48 20.99 7.40
C LEU A 103 -19.35 21.70 6.06
N ARG A 104 -19.53 23.03 6.04
CA ARG A 104 -19.36 23.82 4.81
C ARG A 104 -17.93 23.79 4.26
N THR A 105 -16.98 23.44 5.11
CA THR A 105 -15.59 23.25 4.71
C THR A 105 -15.27 21.81 4.32
N ALA A 106 -16.18 20.83 4.48
CA ALA A 106 -15.91 19.44 4.11
C ALA A 106 -15.64 19.27 2.61
N ILE A 107 -14.80 18.31 2.25
CA ILE A 107 -14.68 17.85 0.86
C ILE A 107 -15.70 16.73 0.66
N ILE A 108 -16.51 16.83 -0.39
CA ILE A 108 -17.41 15.78 -0.85
C ILE A 108 -16.76 15.13 -2.07
N ALA A 109 -16.16 13.97 -1.88
CA ALA A 109 -15.44 13.22 -2.89
C ALA A 109 -16.34 12.12 -3.47
N SER A 110 -16.68 12.20 -4.76
CA SER A 110 -17.38 11.13 -5.46
C SER A 110 -16.39 10.08 -5.97
N SER A 111 -16.73 8.80 -5.79
CA SER A 111 -16.01 7.67 -6.39
C SER A 111 -16.43 7.35 -7.83
N THR A 112 -17.18 8.25 -8.50
CA THR A 112 -17.66 8.01 -9.88
C THR A 112 -16.52 7.65 -10.83
N SER A 113 -16.75 6.63 -11.64
CA SER A 113 -15.84 6.15 -12.68
C SER A 113 -16.09 6.87 -14.01
N GLY A 114 -17.31 7.39 -14.23
CA GLY A 114 -17.71 7.95 -15.51
C GLY A 114 -18.01 9.45 -15.52
N PHE A 115 -18.67 9.98 -14.49
CA PHE A 115 -19.26 11.32 -14.55
C PHE A 115 -18.24 12.44 -14.32
N LYS A 116 -18.43 13.55 -15.03
CA LYS A 116 -17.64 14.76 -14.84
C LYS A 116 -18.03 15.48 -13.55
N PRO A 117 -17.08 16.09 -12.82
CA PRO A 117 -17.38 16.91 -11.66
C PRO A 117 -18.38 18.04 -11.99
N SER A 118 -18.31 18.66 -13.16
CA SER A 118 -19.30 19.69 -13.58
C SER A 118 -20.74 19.17 -13.59
N GLN A 119 -20.96 17.93 -14.02
CA GLN A 119 -22.28 17.29 -14.01
C GLN A 119 -22.76 17.03 -12.58
N LEU A 120 -21.86 16.61 -11.69
CA LEU A 120 -22.18 16.36 -10.27
C LEU A 120 -22.50 17.66 -9.52
N GLN A 121 -21.84 18.75 -9.89
CA GLN A 121 -21.94 20.07 -9.27
C GLN A 121 -23.18 20.86 -9.72
N GLU A 122 -23.75 20.51 -10.86
CA GLU A 122 -24.92 21.19 -11.41
C GLU A 122 -26.11 21.14 -10.45
N GLY A 123 -26.58 22.32 -10.02
CA GLY A 123 -27.70 22.47 -9.09
C GLY A 123 -27.36 22.18 -7.62
N ALA A 124 -26.10 21.89 -7.30
CA ALA A 124 -25.66 21.72 -5.92
C ALA A 124 -25.69 23.07 -5.18
N GLN A 125 -25.97 23.04 -3.88
CA GLN A 125 -26.02 24.26 -3.06
C GLN A 125 -24.62 24.87 -2.92
N PHE A 126 -23.61 24.01 -2.71
CA PHE A 126 -22.21 24.37 -2.48
C PHE A 126 -21.29 23.59 -3.44
N PRO A 127 -21.35 23.87 -4.76
CA PRO A 127 -20.70 23.06 -5.79
C PRO A 127 -19.18 22.96 -5.61
N GLU A 128 -18.54 23.96 -5.03
CA GLU A 128 -17.10 24.00 -4.76
C GLU A 128 -16.61 22.91 -3.77
N GLN A 129 -17.52 22.31 -2.99
CA GLN A 129 -17.19 21.20 -2.09
C GLN A 129 -17.06 19.86 -2.81
N ILE A 130 -17.66 19.73 -4.00
CA ILE A 130 -17.77 18.46 -4.72
C ILE A 130 -16.58 18.27 -5.65
N LEU A 131 -15.83 17.18 -5.45
CA LEU A 131 -14.75 16.73 -6.31
C LEU A 131 -14.99 15.28 -6.73
N VAL A 132 -14.41 14.87 -7.86
CA VAL A 132 -14.24 13.44 -8.14
C VAL A 132 -12.89 13.00 -7.57
N CYS A 133 -12.89 11.93 -6.79
CA CYS A 133 -11.70 11.22 -6.32
C CYS A 133 -11.93 9.73 -6.61
N HIS A 134 -11.62 9.34 -7.84
CA HIS A 134 -11.87 8.01 -8.37
C HIS A 134 -10.75 7.04 -7.94
N PRO A 135 -11.05 6.02 -7.12
CA PRO A 135 -10.09 5.01 -6.70
C PRO A 135 -10.06 3.81 -7.65
N PHE A 136 -9.15 2.86 -7.39
CA PHE A 136 -9.16 1.55 -8.04
C PHE A 136 -9.34 0.44 -7.02
N ASN A 137 -10.14 -0.57 -7.35
CA ASN A 137 -10.40 -1.72 -6.47
C ASN A 137 -9.24 -2.71 -6.52
N PRO A 138 -8.71 -3.21 -5.39
CA PRO A 138 -9.03 -2.88 -3.99
C PRO A 138 -8.50 -1.52 -3.52
N VAL A 139 -9.41 -0.64 -3.09
CA VAL A 139 -9.11 0.76 -2.70
C VAL A 139 -8.10 0.86 -1.56
N TYR A 140 -8.13 -0.10 -0.64
CA TYR A 140 -7.21 -0.12 0.49
C TYR A 140 -5.78 -0.52 0.11
N LEU A 141 -5.53 -1.12 -1.07
CA LEU A 141 -4.18 -1.51 -1.51
C LEU A 141 -3.66 -0.68 -2.68
N LEU A 142 -4.47 -0.45 -3.71
CA LEU A 142 -4.03 0.28 -4.91
C LEU A 142 -3.99 1.79 -4.59
N PRO A 143 -2.81 2.43 -4.64
CA PRO A 143 -2.68 3.78 -4.12
C PRO A 143 -3.22 4.86 -5.07
N LEU A 144 -3.38 4.58 -6.36
CA LEU A 144 -3.77 5.61 -7.34
C LEU A 144 -5.17 6.14 -7.05
N VAL A 145 -5.33 7.46 -7.07
CA VAL A 145 -6.63 8.15 -7.02
C VAL A 145 -6.65 9.25 -8.06
N GLU A 146 -7.56 9.17 -9.02
CA GLU A 146 -7.75 10.24 -9.99
C GLU A 146 -8.58 11.37 -9.36
N ILE A 147 -7.96 12.54 -9.19
CA ILE A 147 -8.67 13.74 -8.77
C ILE A 147 -9.09 14.50 -10.01
N VAL A 148 -10.38 14.67 -10.21
CA VAL A 148 -10.92 15.42 -11.36
C VAL A 148 -11.54 16.70 -10.85
N LYS A 149 -11.07 17.82 -11.41
CA LYS A 149 -11.55 19.15 -11.09
C LYS A 149 -12.39 19.70 -12.24
N SER A 150 -13.39 20.50 -11.88
CA SER A 150 -14.08 21.41 -12.80
C SER A 150 -13.46 22.82 -12.73
N ASP A 151 -14.00 23.77 -13.49
CA ASP A 151 -13.57 25.18 -13.44
C ASP A 151 -13.98 25.89 -12.13
N ILE A 152 -15.03 25.40 -11.45
CA ILE A 152 -15.50 25.95 -10.16
C ILE A 152 -14.67 25.41 -8.98
N SER A 153 -13.96 24.30 -9.19
CA SER A 153 -13.13 23.67 -8.15
C SER A 153 -11.94 24.57 -7.80
N SER A 154 -11.94 25.14 -6.60
CA SER A 154 -10.87 26.05 -6.19
C SER A 154 -9.56 25.31 -5.94
N SER A 155 -8.43 25.97 -6.23
CA SER A 155 -7.11 25.38 -6.03
C SER A 155 -6.87 24.95 -4.58
N SER A 156 -7.42 25.69 -3.60
CA SER A 156 -7.26 25.35 -2.18
C SER A 156 -7.97 24.07 -1.79
N VAL A 157 -9.16 23.80 -2.34
CA VAL A 157 -9.90 22.55 -2.09
C VAL A 157 -9.17 21.37 -2.74
N VAL A 158 -8.67 21.54 -3.97
CA VAL A 158 -7.89 20.51 -4.67
C VAL A 158 -6.59 20.18 -3.93
N THR A 159 -5.82 21.20 -3.51
CA THR A 159 -4.60 20.99 -2.72
C THR A 159 -4.91 20.27 -1.41
N ARG A 160 -5.95 20.68 -0.69
CA ARG A 160 -6.34 19.99 0.56
C ARG A 160 -6.74 18.53 0.31
N ALA A 161 -7.40 18.23 -0.81
CA ALA A 161 -7.76 16.87 -1.17
C ALA A 161 -6.51 16.01 -1.45
N ILE A 162 -5.54 16.56 -2.18
CA ILE A 162 -4.23 15.93 -2.41
C ILE A 162 -3.55 15.64 -1.07
N ASP A 163 -3.46 16.63 -0.18
CA ASP A 163 -2.79 16.49 1.11
C ASP A 163 -3.44 15.41 1.98
N ILE A 164 -4.78 15.34 2.02
CA ILE A 164 -5.51 14.31 2.77
C ILE A 164 -5.24 12.92 2.19
N LEU A 165 -5.32 12.77 0.87
CA LEU A 165 -5.09 11.48 0.21
C LEU A 165 -3.65 10.99 0.39
N GLU A 166 -2.66 11.88 0.33
CA GLU A 166 -1.26 11.54 0.62
C GLU A 166 -1.03 11.15 2.09
N GLN A 167 -1.76 11.75 3.05
CA GLN A 167 -1.69 11.37 4.47
C GLN A 167 -2.12 9.93 4.74
N ILE A 168 -3.07 9.42 3.95
CA ILE A 168 -3.51 8.02 4.02
C ILE A 168 -2.79 7.12 3.00
N GLY A 169 -1.65 7.58 2.47
CA GLY A 169 -0.74 6.82 1.60
C GLY A 169 -1.23 6.61 0.16
N MET A 170 -2.23 7.36 -0.30
CA MET A 170 -2.66 7.33 -1.69
C MET A 170 -1.69 8.16 -2.57
N LYS A 171 -1.77 7.93 -3.88
CA LYS A 171 -1.10 8.65 -4.94
C LYS A 171 -2.13 9.44 -5.75
N PRO A 172 -2.37 10.72 -5.41
CA PRO A 172 -3.22 11.59 -6.21
C PRO A 172 -2.68 11.79 -7.63
N LEU A 173 -3.55 11.61 -8.62
CA LEU A 173 -3.32 11.97 -10.02
C LEU A 173 -4.33 13.05 -10.39
N LEU A 174 -3.89 14.30 -10.37
CA LEU A 174 -4.74 15.43 -10.72
C LEU A 174 -4.93 15.52 -12.24
N LEU A 175 -6.18 15.35 -12.68
CA LEU A 175 -6.57 15.58 -14.06
C LEU A 175 -6.60 17.08 -14.36
N ARG A 176 -5.98 17.46 -15.47
CA ARG A 176 -5.93 18.85 -15.93
C ARG A 176 -7.28 19.34 -16.45
N LYS A 177 -8.08 18.42 -17.01
CA LYS A 177 -9.41 18.66 -17.57
C LYS A 177 -10.29 17.49 -17.21
N GLU A 178 -11.55 17.77 -16.92
CA GLU A 178 -12.57 16.73 -16.83
C GLU A 178 -12.85 16.10 -18.20
N ILE A 179 -13.10 14.80 -18.18
CA ILE A 179 -13.45 13.99 -19.34
C ILE A 179 -14.25 12.78 -18.83
N ASP A 180 -15.16 12.25 -19.65
CA ASP A 180 -15.89 11.04 -19.29
C ASP A 180 -14.93 9.84 -19.22
N GLY A 181 -15.04 9.04 -18.16
CA GLY A 181 -14.17 7.87 -17.94
C GLY A 181 -12.73 8.21 -17.51
N HIS A 182 -12.44 9.46 -17.18
CA HIS A 182 -11.14 9.92 -16.63
C HIS A 182 -9.94 9.49 -17.51
N ILE A 183 -8.78 9.13 -16.93
CA ILE A 183 -7.63 8.65 -17.72
C ILE A 183 -7.60 7.12 -17.70
N ALA A 184 -7.59 6.52 -16.52
CA ALA A 184 -7.36 5.09 -16.37
C ALA A 184 -8.52 4.25 -16.92
N ASP A 185 -9.77 4.61 -16.62
CA ASP A 185 -10.93 3.85 -17.08
C ASP A 185 -11.07 3.91 -18.60
N ARG A 186 -10.70 5.02 -19.26
CA ARG A 186 -10.63 5.07 -20.73
C ARG A 186 -9.62 4.06 -21.30
N LEU A 187 -8.48 3.85 -20.63
CA LEU A 187 -7.48 2.88 -21.06
C LEU A 187 -7.94 1.44 -20.80
N ILE A 188 -8.54 1.19 -19.64
CA ILE A 188 -9.12 -0.10 -19.28
C ILE A 188 -10.25 -0.46 -20.24
N GLU A 189 -11.14 0.50 -20.53
CA GLU A 189 -12.27 0.31 -21.43
C GLU A 189 -11.82 0.03 -22.86
N ALA A 190 -10.81 0.75 -23.37
CA ALA A 190 -10.26 0.48 -24.70
C ALA A 190 -9.77 -0.97 -24.83
N LEU A 191 -9.06 -1.47 -23.82
CA LEU A 191 -8.60 -2.87 -23.77
C LEU A 191 -9.78 -3.85 -23.64
N TRP A 192 -10.75 -3.53 -22.79
CA TRP A 192 -11.93 -4.38 -22.57
C TRP A 192 -12.78 -4.54 -23.84
N ARG A 193 -13.01 -3.46 -24.58
CA ARG A 193 -13.75 -3.50 -25.85
C ARG A 193 -13.06 -4.42 -26.87
N GLU A 194 -11.73 -4.36 -26.96
CA GLU A 194 -10.98 -5.25 -27.84
C GLU A 194 -11.07 -6.71 -27.40
N ALA A 195 -10.95 -6.98 -26.10
CA ALA A 195 -11.08 -8.33 -25.55
C ALA A 195 -12.45 -8.95 -25.87
N LEU A 196 -13.54 -8.18 -25.76
CA LEU A 196 -14.87 -8.64 -26.13
C LEU A 196 -14.96 -9.04 -27.60
N TRP A 197 -14.35 -8.28 -28.51
CA TRP A 197 -14.32 -8.63 -29.93
C TRP A 197 -13.50 -9.89 -30.21
N LEU A 198 -12.35 -10.08 -29.54
CA LEU A 198 -11.55 -11.29 -29.70
C LEU A 198 -12.33 -12.55 -29.29
N ILE A 199 -13.14 -12.47 -28.23
CA ILE A 199 -13.97 -13.59 -27.77
C ILE A 199 -15.21 -13.77 -28.64
N HIS A 200 -15.82 -12.66 -29.05
CA HIS A 200 -16.99 -12.67 -29.95
C HIS A 200 -16.66 -13.35 -31.27
N ASP A 201 -15.52 -13.01 -31.87
CA ASP A 201 -15.08 -13.52 -33.18
C ASP A 201 -14.34 -14.87 -33.09
N ASP A 202 -14.37 -15.53 -31.93
CA ASP A 202 -13.71 -16.82 -31.66
C ASP A 202 -12.18 -16.82 -31.92
N VAL A 203 -11.54 -15.66 -31.78
CA VAL A 203 -10.08 -15.51 -31.89
C VAL A 203 -9.39 -16.01 -30.61
N ALA A 204 -10.03 -15.82 -29.46
CA ALA A 204 -9.50 -16.25 -28.16
C ALA A 204 -10.64 -16.56 -27.16
N THR A 205 -10.34 -17.35 -26.15
CA THR A 205 -11.16 -17.56 -24.94
C THR A 205 -10.86 -16.50 -23.87
N THR A 206 -11.69 -16.40 -22.82
CA THR A 206 -11.39 -15.52 -21.68
C THR A 206 -10.03 -15.83 -21.04
N GLU A 207 -9.66 -17.11 -20.91
CA GLU A 207 -8.39 -17.53 -20.31
C GLU A 207 -7.19 -17.13 -21.18
N GLU A 208 -7.28 -17.27 -22.51
CA GLU A 208 -6.19 -16.89 -23.42
C GLU A 208 -5.97 -15.36 -23.46
N VAL A 209 -7.06 -14.58 -23.42
CA VAL A 209 -6.97 -13.12 -23.29
C VAL A 209 -6.30 -12.74 -21.96
N ASP A 210 -6.73 -13.36 -20.86
CA ASP A 210 -6.13 -13.11 -19.55
C ASP A 210 -4.68 -13.58 -19.46
N ASP A 211 -4.30 -14.67 -20.13
CA ASP A 211 -2.91 -15.15 -20.18
C ASP A 211 -2.00 -14.18 -20.94
N ALA A 212 -2.46 -13.62 -22.06
CA ALA A 212 -1.74 -12.54 -22.74
C ALA A 212 -1.52 -11.32 -21.82
N MET A 213 -2.49 -11.02 -20.95
CA MET A 213 -2.36 -9.99 -19.93
C MET A 213 -1.36 -10.36 -18.84
N LYS A 214 -1.54 -11.50 -18.17
CA LYS A 214 -0.74 -11.92 -17.00
C LYS A 214 0.71 -12.21 -17.34
N PHE A 215 0.96 -12.89 -18.46
CA PHE A 215 2.29 -13.39 -18.82
C PHE A 215 3.10 -12.46 -19.74
N ALA A 216 2.52 -11.37 -20.24
CA ALA A 216 3.24 -10.41 -21.07
C ALA A 216 3.08 -8.94 -20.62
N MET A 217 1.93 -8.31 -20.89
CA MET A 217 1.81 -6.85 -20.75
C MET A 217 1.55 -6.39 -19.31
N GLY A 218 0.74 -7.12 -18.54
CA GLY A 218 0.37 -6.79 -17.17
C GLY A 218 1.57 -6.71 -16.23
N ILE A 219 2.48 -7.70 -16.27
CA ILE A 219 3.68 -7.69 -15.43
C ILE A 219 4.63 -6.53 -15.76
N ARG A 220 4.68 -6.10 -17.03
CA ARG A 220 5.48 -4.95 -17.47
C ARG A 220 4.84 -3.64 -17.01
N TYR A 221 3.51 -3.54 -17.11
CA TYR A 221 2.75 -2.36 -16.68
C TYR A 221 2.63 -2.20 -15.17
N ALA A 222 2.79 -3.28 -14.39
CA ALA A 222 2.91 -3.20 -12.94
C ALA A 222 4.08 -2.29 -12.51
N LEU A 223 5.18 -2.27 -13.27
CA LEU A 223 6.36 -1.46 -12.98
C LEU A 223 6.45 -0.17 -13.80
N MET A 224 6.18 -0.23 -15.11
CA MET A 224 6.46 0.85 -16.07
C MET A 224 5.23 1.16 -16.92
N GLY A 225 4.83 2.44 -16.97
CA GLY A 225 3.70 2.87 -17.79
C GLY A 225 3.96 2.74 -19.31
N ILE A 226 2.90 2.90 -20.10
CA ILE A 226 2.91 2.73 -21.57
C ILE A 226 4.05 3.51 -22.23
N PHE A 227 4.23 4.79 -21.88
CA PHE A 227 5.26 5.63 -22.51
C PHE A 227 6.68 5.21 -22.12
N GLU A 228 6.95 4.78 -20.90
CA GLU A 228 8.30 4.30 -20.55
C GLU A 228 8.63 3.00 -21.30
N HIS A 229 7.63 2.15 -21.51
CA HIS A 229 7.78 0.92 -22.25
C HIS A 229 8.09 1.17 -23.73
N TYR A 230 7.34 2.04 -24.41
CA TYR A 230 7.63 2.42 -25.80
C TYR A 230 8.94 3.18 -25.92
N ARG A 231 9.37 3.91 -24.89
CA ARG A 231 10.70 4.54 -24.87
C ARG A 231 11.81 3.48 -24.98
N LEU A 232 11.69 2.36 -24.27
CA LEU A 232 12.65 1.25 -24.41
C LEU A 232 12.62 0.62 -25.80
N ALA A 233 11.43 0.51 -26.41
CA ALA A 233 11.30 -0.03 -27.77
C ALA A 233 12.02 0.82 -28.83
N GLY A 234 12.19 2.13 -28.57
CA GLY A 234 12.96 3.02 -29.43
C GLY A 234 14.47 3.05 -29.19
N GLY A 235 15.00 2.21 -28.29
CA GLY A 235 16.44 2.14 -28.00
C GLY A 235 17.00 3.44 -27.39
N GLU A 236 18.27 3.74 -27.69
CA GLU A 236 18.97 4.93 -27.17
C GLU A 236 18.31 6.25 -27.61
N ASP A 237 17.70 6.27 -28.79
CA ASP A 237 16.97 7.42 -29.33
C ASP A 237 15.56 7.59 -28.71
N GLY A 238 15.14 6.61 -27.90
CA GLY A 238 13.99 6.68 -27.02
C GLY A 238 12.64 6.85 -27.73
N MET A 239 11.72 7.57 -27.08
CA MET A 239 10.33 7.69 -27.52
C MET A 239 10.17 8.25 -28.94
N ARG A 240 11.05 9.19 -29.34
CA ARG A 240 10.98 9.79 -30.66
C ARG A 240 11.17 8.73 -31.74
N HIS A 241 12.22 7.92 -31.60
CA HIS A 241 12.49 6.84 -32.55
C HIS A 241 11.37 5.80 -32.54
N ALA A 242 10.85 5.43 -31.37
CA ALA A 242 9.71 4.53 -31.27
C ALA A 242 8.47 5.04 -32.04
N LEU A 243 8.17 6.33 -31.95
CA LEU A 243 7.06 6.94 -32.69
C LEU A 243 7.33 7.01 -34.20
N GLU A 244 8.55 7.34 -34.61
CA GLU A 244 8.93 7.36 -36.03
C GLU A 244 8.89 5.95 -36.64
N GLN A 245 9.30 4.93 -35.88
CA GLN A 245 9.33 3.53 -36.30
C GLN A 245 7.94 2.88 -36.32
N PHE A 246 7.17 3.00 -35.23
CA PHE A 246 5.90 2.30 -35.05
C PHE A 246 4.67 3.16 -35.33
N GLY A 247 4.81 4.49 -35.38
CA GLY A 247 3.71 5.41 -35.69
C GLY A 247 2.96 5.08 -36.98
N PRO A 248 3.64 4.73 -38.10
CA PRO A 248 2.96 4.31 -39.33
C PRO A 248 2.01 3.10 -39.14
N CYS A 249 2.30 2.21 -38.18
CA CYS A 249 1.48 1.02 -37.91
C CYS A 249 0.16 1.38 -37.20
N LEU A 250 0.06 2.56 -36.55
CA LEU A 250 -1.16 3.00 -35.86
C LEU A 250 -2.33 3.28 -36.83
N HIS A 251 -2.05 3.42 -38.12
CA HIS A 251 -3.07 3.55 -39.16
C HIS A 251 -3.59 2.21 -39.68
N TRP A 252 -3.00 1.08 -39.26
CA TRP A 252 -3.44 -0.23 -39.72
C TRP A 252 -4.69 -0.67 -38.95
N PRO A 253 -5.62 -1.38 -39.59
CA PRO A 253 -6.91 -1.74 -39.00
C PRO A 253 -6.79 -2.97 -38.09
N TRP A 254 -5.90 -2.92 -37.08
CA TRP A 254 -5.60 -4.04 -36.20
C TRP A 254 -6.61 -4.25 -35.08
N THR A 255 -7.28 -3.18 -34.63
CA THR A 255 -8.12 -3.20 -33.42
C THR A 255 -9.51 -2.61 -33.70
N LYS A 256 -10.50 -3.00 -32.90
CA LYS A 256 -11.91 -2.60 -32.96
C LYS A 256 -12.30 -1.78 -31.71
N LEU A 257 -11.62 -0.65 -31.51
CA LEU A 257 -11.74 0.14 -30.25
C LEU A 257 -12.99 1.02 -30.14
N VAL A 258 -13.63 1.35 -31.27
CA VAL A 258 -14.71 2.35 -31.32
C VAL A 258 -16.11 1.75 -31.16
N ASP A 259 -16.23 0.43 -31.11
CA ASP A 259 -17.49 -0.28 -31.06
C ASP A 259 -17.42 -1.47 -30.08
N VAL A 260 -18.57 -2.00 -29.68
CA VAL A 260 -18.70 -3.21 -28.85
C VAL A 260 -19.61 -4.22 -29.53
N PRO A 261 -19.35 -5.54 -29.38
CA PRO A 261 -20.29 -6.53 -29.88
C PRO A 261 -21.63 -6.41 -29.15
N ASP A 262 -22.72 -6.77 -29.84
CA ASP A 262 -24.03 -6.87 -29.21
C ASP A 262 -23.96 -7.88 -28.05
N LEU A 263 -24.28 -7.41 -26.84
CA LEU A 263 -24.33 -8.24 -25.63
C LEU A 263 -25.60 -9.10 -25.61
N THR A 264 -25.74 -9.95 -26.63
CA THR A 264 -26.83 -10.93 -26.75
C THR A 264 -26.78 -11.91 -25.58
N TYR A 265 -27.93 -12.50 -25.24
CA TYR A 265 -28.01 -13.50 -24.19
C TYR A 265 -26.99 -14.64 -24.38
N SER A 266 -26.87 -15.17 -25.60
CA SER A 266 -25.91 -16.23 -25.92
C SER A 266 -24.45 -15.81 -25.73
N PHE A 267 -24.12 -14.56 -26.04
CA PHE A 267 -22.75 -14.07 -25.89
C PHE A 267 -22.39 -13.84 -24.41
N ILE A 268 -23.32 -13.30 -23.62
CA ILE A 268 -23.16 -13.17 -22.17
C ILE A 268 -22.97 -14.54 -21.52
N GLU A 269 -23.80 -15.53 -21.86
CA GLU A 269 -23.68 -16.89 -21.33
C GLU A 269 -22.36 -17.54 -21.71
N LYS A 270 -21.87 -17.34 -22.95
CA LYS A 270 -20.57 -17.83 -23.39
C LYS A 270 -19.43 -17.29 -22.52
N ILE A 271 -19.38 -15.96 -22.31
CA ILE A 271 -18.34 -15.33 -21.47
C ILE A 271 -18.46 -15.82 -20.02
N ALA A 272 -19.68 -15.86 -19.47
CA ALA A 272 -19.92 -16.30 -18.10
C ALA A 272 -19.43 -17.73 -17.87
N GLN A 273 -19.78 -18.66 -18.76
CA GLN A 273 -19.36 -20.05 -18.66
C GLN A 273 -17.83 -20.21 -18.78
N GLN A 274 -17.18 -19.49 -19.70
CA GLN A 274 -15.72 -19.51 -19.82
C GLN A 274 -15.04 -18.97 -18.55
N SER A 275 -15.57 -17.86 -17.99
CA SER A 275 -15.08 -17.28 -16.74
C SER A 275 -15.25 -18.22 -15.54
N ASP A 276 -16.39 -18.89 -15.44
CA ASP A 276 -16.67 -19.86 -14.37
C ASP A 276 -15.70 -21.05 -14.43
N ILE A 277 -15.44 -21.59 -15.63
CA ILE A 277 -14.46 -22.68 -15.83
C ILE A 277 -13.06 -22.21 -15.41
N GLN A 278 -12.67 -21.01 -15.84
CA GLN A 278 -11.37 -20.41 -15.53
C GLN A 278 -11.17 -20.19 -14.01
N SER A 279 -12.24 -19.90 -13.28
CA SER A 279 -12.21 -19.74 -11.81
C SER A 279 -11.87 -21.03 -11.06
N LYS A 280 -12.00 -22.19 -11.70
CA LYS A 280 -11.75 -23.53 -11.12
C LYS A 280 -12.53 -23.80 -9.83
N GLY A 281 -13.72 -23.20 -9.71
CA GLY A 281 -14.60 -23.38 -8.54
C GLY A 281 -14.19 -22.60 -7.30
N LEU A 282 -13.21 -21.70 -7.41
CA LEU A 282 -12.83 -20.80 -6.32
C LEU A 282 -13.95 -19.80 -6.04
N THR A 283 -14.17 -19.49 -4.75
CA THR A 283 -15.12 -18.43 -4.40
C THR A 283 -14.53 -17.06 -4.70
N ILE A 284 -15.38 -16.03 -4.78
CA ILE A 284 -14.91 -14.64 -4.88
C ILE A 284 -13.95 -14.28 -3.74
N GLN A 285 -14.18 -14.82 -2.53
CA GLN A 285 -13.30 -14.57 -1.38
C GLN A 285 -11.92 -15.21 -1.58
N ASP A 286 -11.85 -16.41 -2.14
CA ASP A 286 -10.58 -17.08 -2.44
C ASP A 286 -9.79 -16.30 -3.52
N LEU A 287 -10.49 -15.83 -4.55
CA LEU A 287 -9.92 -15.03 -5.63
C LEU A 287 -9.43 -13.66 -5.12
N GLU A 288 -10.22 -12.97 -4.29
CA GLU A 288 -9.83 -11.71 -3.66
C GLU A 288 -8.61 -11.90 -2.76
N ARG A 289 -8.59 -12.96 -1.93
CA ARG A 289 -7.46 -13.26 -1.05
C ARG A 289 -6.18 -13.48 -1.85
N SER A 290 -6.24 -14.37 -2.85
CA SER A 290 -5.09 -14.67 -3.73
C SER A 290 -4.60 -13.45 -4.51
N ARG A 291 -5.51 -12.63 -5.04
CA ARG A 291 -5.18 -11.39 -5.74
C ARG A 291 -4.45 -10.42 -4.81
N ASP A 292 -5.00 -10.20 -3.63
CA ASP A 292 -4.50 -9.16 -2.71
C ASP A 292 -3.15 -9.53 -2.11
N ASP A 293 -2.92 -10.81 -1.82
CA ASP A 293 -1.60 -11.32 -1.42
C ASP A 293 -0.53 -11.13 -2.50
N THR A 294 -0.90 -11.41 -3.75
CA THR A 294 0.00 -11.21 -4.89
C THR A 294 0.31 -9.72 -5.10
N ILE A 295 -0.70 -8.85 -4.98
CA ILE A 295 -0.52 -7.39 -5.04
C ILE A 295 0.44 -6.92 -3.94
N VAL A 296 0.29 -7.40 -2.71
CA VAL A 296 1.22 -7.08 -1.60
C VAL A 296 2.65 -7.46 -1.96
N GLY A 297 2.87 -8.68 -2.46
CA GLY A 297 4.19 -9.15 -2.89
C GLY A 297 4.82 -8.26 -3.97
N ILE A 298 4.04 -7.90 -5.00
CA ILE A 298 4.49 -7.03 -6.10
C ILE A 298 4.84 -5.63 -5.60
N ILE A 299 3.99 -5.01 -4.77
CA ILE A 299 4.23 -3.67 -4.24
C ILE A 299 5.47 -3.67 -3.32
N ARG A 300 5.66 -4.69 -2.48
CA ARG A 300 6.86 -4.83 -1.64
C ARG A 300 8.13 -4.97 -2.47
N ALA A 301 8.10 -5.73 -3.56
CA ALA A 301 9.24 -5.82 -4.48
C ALA A 301 9.57 -4.46 -5.12
N MET A 302 8.56 -3.68 -5.52
CA MET A 302 8.75 -2.33 -6.03
C MET A 302 9.22 -1.33 -4.97
N LYS A 303 8.82 -1.50 -3.70
CA LYS A 303 9.24 -0.66 -2.58
C LYS A 303 10.76 -0.72 -2.38
N LYS A 304 11.37 -1.92 -2.51
CA LYS A 304 12.83 -2.12 -2.43
C LYS A 304 13.60 -1.27 -3.45
N THR A 305 13.01 -1.01 -4.63
CA THR A 305 13.62 -0.19 -5.69
C THR A 305 13.09 1.24 -5.74
N SER A 306 12.18 1.62 -4.82
CA SER A 306 11.51 2.93 -4.80
C SER A 306 10.86 3.30 -6.14
N ARG A 307 10.15 2.36 -6.77
CA ARG A 307 9.45 2.56 -8.06
C ARG A 307 7.94 2.34 -7.94
N GLY A 308 7.18 2.91 -8.89
CA GLY A 308 5.74 2.68 -9.03
C GLY A 308 4.95 2.87 -7.73
N ALA A 309 4.02 1.94 -7.45
CA ALA A 309 3.27 1.94 -6.20
C ALA A 309 4.16 1.74 -4.96
N GLY A 310 5.27 1.03 -5.08
CA GLY A 310 6.23 0.83 -3.99
C GLY A 310 6.90 2.12 -3.51
N ALA A 311 7.17 3.07 -4.41
CA ALA A 311 7.64 4.41 -4.06
C ALA A 311 6.61 5.17 -3.21
N THR A 312 5.32 5.01 -3.52
CA THR A 312 4.25 5.68 -2.76
C THR A 312 4.18 5.14 -1.33
N VAL A 313 4.24 3.81 -1.18
CA VAL A 313 4.29 3.17 0.15
C VAL A 313 5.52 3.62 0.94
N LYS A 314 6.71 3.63 0.32
CA LYS A 314 7.95 4.09 0.97
C LYS A 314 7.84 5.54 1.46
N ASN A 315 7.37 6.46 0.62
CA ASN A 315 7.23 7.88 0.99
C ASN A 315 6.20 8.09 2.11
N HIS A 316 5.17 7.24 2.19
CA HIS A 316 4.20 7.27 3.28
C HIS A 316 4.81 6.71 4.58
N GLU A 317 5.54 5.60 4.49
CA GLU A 317 6.24 4.97 5.62
C GLU A 317 7.29 5.86 6.28
N GLU A 318 7.99 6.69 5.50
CA GLU A 318 8.96 7.67 6.01
C GLU A 318 8.31 8.70 6.94
N LYS A 319 7.01 8.98 6.77
CA LYS A 319 6.24 9.89 7.62
C LYS A 319 5.71 9.20 8.90
N LEU A 320 5.77 7.86 8.97
CA LEU A 320 5.33 7.10 10.14
C LEU A 320 6.38 7.17 11.25
N LYS A 321 5.92 7.48 12.46
CA LYS A 321 6.76 7.55 13.66
C LYS A 321 6.90 6.17 14.29
N LEU A 322 8.12 5.73 14.54
CA LEU A 322 8.40 4.61 15.44
C LEU A 322 8.47 5.12 16.89
N LYS A 323 7.97 4.34 17.85
CA LYS A 323 8.27 4.58 19.26
C LYS A 323 9.73 4.19 19.49
N THR A 324 10.53 5.08 20.06
CA THR A 324 11.98 4.82 20.23
C THR A 324 12.28 4.02 21.50
N LEU A 325 11.44 4.10 22.53
CA LEU A 325 11.61 3.37 23.79
C LEU A 325 10.39 2.49 24.06
N SER A 326 10.65 1.24 24.43
CA SER A 326 9.61 0.32 24.87
C SER A 326 9.31 0.46 26.36
N SER A 327 8.27 -0.25 26.83
CA SER A 327 7.91 -0.31 28.25
C SER A 327 8.98 -0.97 29.13
N SER A 328 9.86 -1.80 28.55
CA SER A 328 10.98 -2.45 29.24
C SER A 328 12.19 -1.52 29.42
N GLY A 329 12.16 -0.32 28.84
CA GLY A 329 13.27 0.63 28.81
C GLY A 329 14.31 0.33 27.73
N LEU A 330 14.08 -0.72 26.92
CA LEU A 330 14.90 -1.02 25.75
C LEU A 330 14.49 -0.18 24.53
N ILE A 331 15.35 -0.19 23.51
CA ILE A 331 15.13 0.58 22.29
C ILE A 331 14.26 -0.25 21.36
N GLN A 332 13.08 0.23 21.02
CA GLN A 332 12.23 -0.46 20.06
C GLN A 332 12.66 -0.06 18.65
N THR A 333 13.29 -0.99 17.93
CA THR A 333 13.91 -0.74 16.62
C THR A 333 13.04 -1.18 15.46
N VAL A 334 12.15 -2.15 15.67
CA VAL A 334 11.18 -2.62 14.66
C VAL A 334 9.83 -2.83 15.33
N GLU A 335 8.76 -2.49 14.62
CA GLU A 335 7.39 -2.90 14.93
C GLU A 335 6.65 -3.04 13.61
N ARG A 336 6.12 -4.21 13.27
CA ARG A 336 5.46 -4.44 11.99
C ARG A 336 4.51 -5.64 12.02
N GLN A 337 3.66 -5.73 11.01
CA GLN A 337 2.88 -6.94 10.72
C GLN A 337 3.69 -7.93 9.86
N VAL A 338 3.57 -9.22 10.13
CA VAL A 338 4.14 -10.29 9.29
C VAL A 338 3.31 -10.46 8.01
N PRO A 339 3.92 -10.32 6.82
CA PRO A 339 3.21 -10.39 5.55
C PRO A 339 3.04 -11.85 5.11
N SER A 340 2.00 -12.14 4.32
CA SER A 340 1.76 -13.46 3.75
C SER A 340 2.95 -14.01 2.95
N ALA A 341 3.70 -13.14 2.26
CA ALA A 341 4.89 -13.51 1.51
C ALA A 341 6.07 -14.02 2.37
N TRP A 342 6.00 -13.90 3.71
CA TRP A 342 7.00 -14.45 4.64
C TRP A 342 6.63 -15.83 5.17
N ILE A 343 5.43 -16.31 4.89
CA ILE A 343 4.90 -17.55 5.42
C ILE A 343 5.35 -18.72 4.53
N ASP A 344 5.86 -19.77 5.15
CA ASP A 344 6.30 -20.98 4.47
C ASP A 344 5.14 -21.99 4.29
N CYS A 345 5.46 -23.17 3.73
CA CYS A 345 4.48 -24.24 3.53
C CYS A 345 3.96 -24.86 4.84
N ASN A 346 4.59 -24.58 5.99
CA ASN A 346 4.17 -25.04 7.31
C ASN A 346 3.19 -24.06 7.98
N GLY A 347 2.96 -22.89 7.38
CA GLY A 347 2.02 -21.89 7.89
C GLY A 347 2.64 -20.89 8.87
N HIS A 348 3.97 -20.87 9.00
CA HIS A 348 4.70 -19.97 9.91
C HIS A 348 5.71 -19.12 9.15
N MET A 349 6.17 -18.05 9.79
CA MET A 349 7.24 -17.20 9.26
C MET A 349 8.47 -18.06 8.98
N ASN A 350 8.96 -18.01 7.74
CA ASN A 350 10.18 -18.72 7.36
C ASN A 350 11.39 -18.24 8.19
N GLU A 351 12.29 -19.16 8.53
CA GLU A 351 13.46 -18.87 9.37
C GLU A 351 14.28 -17.66 8.87
N ALA A 352 14.42 -17.50 7.56
CA ALA A 352 15.23 -16.43 6.97
C ALA A 352 14.70 -15.04 7.33
N HIS A 353 13.38 -14.90 7.52
CA HIS A 353 12.76 -13.63 7.85
C HIS A 353 12.94 -13.21 9.31
N TYR A 354 13.32 -14.14 10.21
CA TYR A 354 13.80 -13.79 11.53
C TYR A 354 15.12 -13.00 11.44
N LEU A 355 16.07 -13.51 10.65
CA LEU A 355 17.33 -12.80 10.39
C LEU A 355 17.09 -11.48 9.64
N GLU A 356 16.21 -11.46 8.64
CA GLU A 356 15.84 -10.22 7.95
C GLU A 356 15.30 -9.17 8.94
N THR A 357 14.44 -9.58 9.88
CA THR A 357 13.89 -8.68 10.90
C THR A 357 14.98 -8.17 11.87
N PHE A 358 15.90 -9.04 12.31
CA PHE A 358 17.03 -8.61 13.16
C PHE A 358 18.01 -7.70 12.41
N SER A 359 18.21 -7.92 11.11
CA SER A 359 19.00 -7.01 10.27
C SER A 359 18.35 -5.64 10.18
N GLN A 360 17.03 -5.58 9.97
CA GLN A 360 16.28 -4.31 9.96
C GLN A 360 16.34 -3.60 11.31
N ALA A 361 16.31 -4.34 12.42
CA ALA A 361 16.49 -3.79 13.76
C ALA A 361 17.90 -3.20 13.97
N THR A 362 18.92 -3.87 13.44
CA THR A 362 20.30 -3.36 13.41
C THR A 362 20.38 -2.07 12.60
N ASP A 363 19.79 -2.04 11.40
CA ASP A 363 19.78 -0.86 10.52
C ASP A 363 19.07 0.34 11.21
N ALA A 364 17.91 0.10 11.82
CA ALA A 364 17.20 1.11 12.58
C ALA A 364 18.03 1.65 13.76
N PHE A 365 18.77 0.78 14.47
CA PHE A 365 19.68 1.24 15.52
C PHE A 365 20.87 2.04 14.97
N MET A 366 21.43 1.64 13.83
CA MET A 366 22.50 2.37 13.15
C MET A 366 22.07 3.80 12.79
N GLU A 367 20.85 3.98 12.28
CA GLU A 367 20.28 5.30 12.01
C GLU A 367 20.19 6.14 13.30
N LEU A 368 19.75 5.55 14.43
CA LEU A 368 19.65 6.24 15.73
C LEU A 368 21.00 6.79 16.23
N ILE A 369 22.10 6.08 15.95
CA ILE A 369 23.46 6.52 16.30
C ILE A 369 24.11 7.40 15.22
N GLY A 370 23.38 7.78 14.16
CA GLY A 370 23.85 8.68 13.11
C GLY A 370 24.65 8.00 11.99
N VAL A 371 24.55 6.68 11.85
CA VAL A 371 25.03 5.92 10.68
C VAL A 371 23.85 5.81 9.71
N ASP A 372 23.44 6.96 9.17
CA ASP A 372 22.30 7.11 8.27
C ASP A 372 22.73 7.23 6.79
N ALA A 373 21.77 7.49 5.89
CA ALA A 373 22.06 7.67 4.47
C ALA A 373 23.09 8.77 4.19
N ASP A 374 23.07 9.88 4.96
CA ASP A 374 24.03 10.99 4.79
C ASP A 374 25.44 10.57 5.21
N TYR A 375 25.55 9.78 6.29
CA TYR A 375 26.82 9.19 6.74
C TYR A 375 27.44 8.28 5.66
N LEU A 376 26.59 7.45 5.01
CA LEU A 376 27.01 6.56 3.93
C LEU A 376 27.46 7.34 2.68
N VAL A 377 26.75 8.41 2.31
CA VAL A 377 27.07 9.26 1.16
C VAL A 377 28.41 9.98 1.34
N LYS A 378 28.72 10.46 2.55
CA LYS A 378 30.03 11.06 2.88
C LYS A 378 31.19 10.04 2.81
N LYS A 379 30.85 8.74 2.71
CA LYS A 379 31.78 7.60 2.73
C LYS A 379 32.65 7.58 4.00
N ASP A 380 32.09 8.01 5.13
CA ASP A 380 32.79 8.04 6.41
C ASP A 380 32.95 6.62 6.99
N GLY A 381 31.98 5.74 6.72
CA GLY A 381 32.05 4.31 7.01
C GLY A 381 30.68 3.67 7.10
N SER A 382 30.61 2.42 7.55
CA SER A 382 29.40 1.74 8.03
C SER A 382 29.78 0.57 8.93
N TYR A 383 28.82 0.04 9.69
CA TYR A 383 29.01 -1.22 10.41
C TYR A 383 28.63 -2.41 9.53
N PHE A 384 29.44 -3.46 9.59
CA PHE A 384 29.20 -4.73 8.91
C PHE A 384 29.05 -5.81 9.96
N THR A 385 27.99 -6.60 9.88
CA THR A 385 27.80 -7.79 10.70
C THR A 385 28.88 -8.82 10.35
N VAL A 386 29.65 -9.23 11.35
CA VAL A 386 30.71 -10.24 11.21
C VAL A 386 30.30 -11.59 11.80
N GLU A 387 29.34 -11.59 12.73
CA GLU A 387 28.80 -12.79 13.34
C GLU A 387 27.36 -12.53 13.79
N THR A 388 26.51 -13.54 13.59
CA THR A 388 25.13 -13.56 14.06
C THR A 388 24.83 -14.91 14.71
N HIS A 389 24.17 -14.89 15.86
CA HIS A 389 23.62 -16.08 16.50
C HIS A 389 22.13 -15.88 16.78
N ILE A 390 21.29 -16.78 16.25
CA ILE A 390 19.83 -16.72 16.40
C ILE A 390 19.35 -17.92 17.22
N ARG A 391 18.45 -17.65 18.16
CA ARG A 391 17.65 -18.67 18.84
C ARG A 391 16.19 -18.50 18.45
N HIS A 392 15.64 -19.52 17.79
CA HIS A 392 14.20 -19.61 17.56
C HIS A 392 13.57 -20.28 18.78
N LEU A 393 12.67 -19.57 19.45
CA LEU A 393 12.04 -20.03 20.70
C LEU A 393 10.57 -20.37 20.48
N ASP A 394 9.92 -19.69 19.54
CA ASP A 394 8.51 -19.87 19.23
C ASP A 394 8.20 -19.50 17.76
N GLU A 395 6.99 -19.82 17.31
CA GLU A 395 6.51 -19.56 15.95
C GLU A 395 5.66 -18.30 15.85
N VAL A 396 5.67 -17.69 14.66
CA VAL A 396 4.87 -16.50 14.31
C VAL A 396 4.10 -16.79 13.03
N THR A 397 2.85 -16.32 13.00
CA THR A 397 1.92 -16.56 11.89
C THR A 397 1.66 -15.32 11.04
N GLU A 398 0.96 -15.51 9.91
CA GLU A 398 0.50 -14.42 9.05
C GLU A 398 -0.28 -13.37 9.84
N GLY A 399 0.02 -12.09 9.63
CA GLY A 399 -0.78 -11.00 10.18
C GLY A 399 -0.48 -10.68 11.65
N GLU A 400 0.33 -11.48 12.34
CA GLU A 400 0.79 -11.19 13.70
C GLU A 400 1.66 -9.93 13.73
N ILE A 401 1.53 -9.11 14.78
CA ILE A 401 2.41 -7.98 15.02
C ILE A 401 3.65 -8.48 15.74
N ILE A 402 4.82 -8.18 15.18
CA ILE A 402 6.13 -8.45 15.76
C ILE A 402 6.84 -7.14 16.08
N ALA A 403 7.57 -7.14 17.19
CA ALA A 403 8.40 -6.03 17.61
C ALA A 403 9.81 -6.51 17.95
N VAL A 404 10.82 -5.70 17.64
CA VAL A 404 12.20 -5.94 18.09
C VAL A 404 12.61 -4.89 19.10
N GLU A 405 12.96 -5.35 20.30
CA GLU A 405 13.67 -4.56 21.28
C GLU A 405 15.18 -4.83 21.17
N THR A 406 15.98 -3.77 21.11
CA THR A 406 17.43 -3.83 20.96
C THR A 406 18.13 -3.33 22.21
N GLN A 407 19.10 -4.13 22.67
CA GLN A 407 20.03 -3.81 23.75
C GLN A 407 21.44 -3.71 23.20
N VAL A 408 22.16 -2.65 23.58
CA VAL A 408 23.57 -2.43 23.25
C VAL A 408 24.42 -3.10 24.33
N LEU A 409 25.12 -4.17 23.98
CA LEU A 409 25.98 -4.90 24.92
C LEU A 409 27.40 -4.34 24.98
N ALA A 410 27.90 -3.82 23.86
CA ALA A 410 29.21 -3.15 23.79
C ALA A 410 29.27 -2.19 22.60
N GLY A 411 30.08 -1.13 22.74
CA GLY A 411 30.24 -0.09 21.73
C GLY A 411 31.60 0.60 21.78
N GLU A 412 32.67 -0.19 21.83
CA GLU A 412 34.03 0.32 22.02
C GLU A 412 34.89 0.27 20.75
N GLY A 413 35.54 1.39 20.46
CA GLY A 413 36.43 1.53 19.31
C GLY A 413 35.66 1.30 18.00
N LYS A 414 36.00 0.21 17.29
CA LYS A 414 35.38 -0.16 16.01
C LYS A 414 34.29 -1.23 16.13
N ARG A 415 34.02 -1.75 17.32
CA ARG A 415 33.10 -2.87 17.54
C ARG A 415 31.77 -2.37 18.08
N MET A 416 30.69 -2.97 17.62
CA MET A 416 29.35 -2.78 18.16
C MET A 416 28.73 -4.15 18.37
N HIS A 417 28.20 -4.40 19.56
CA HIS A 417 27.58 -5.67 19.93
C HIS A 417 26.14 -5.40 20.32
N LEU A 418 25.20 -5.93 19.54
CA LEU A 418 23.77 -5.76 19.75
C LEU A 418 23.13 -7.09 20.11
N PHE A 419 22.12 -7.01 20.97
CA PHE A 419 21.24 -8.13 21.27
C PHE A 419 19.80 -7.70 20.99
N HIS A 420 19.10 -8.52 20.22
CA HIS A 420 17.74 -8.26 19.76
C HIS A 420 16.78 -9.29 20.37
N PHE A 421 15.67 -8.79 20.90
CA PHE A 421 14.55 -9.59 21.36
C PHE A 421 13.40 -9.42 20.38
N LEU A 422 13.07 -10.47 19.63
CA LEU A 422 11.89 -10.50 18.79
C LEU A 422 10.71 -10.97 19.63
N LYS A 423 9.72 -10.10 19.76
CA LYS A 423 8.48 -10.36 20.47
C LYS A 423 7.31 -10.43 19.50
N GLY A 424 6.41 -11.39 19.72
CA GLY A 424 5.15 -11.51 19.01
C GLY A 424 4.04 -10.75 19.72
N THR A 425 2.80 -11.14 19.43
CA THR A 425 1.63 -10.57 20.13
C THR A 425 1.69 -10.93 21.62
N ASP A 426 1.13 -10.06 22.47
CA ASP A 426 1.10 -10.21 23.94
C ASP A 426 2.48 -10.24 24.63
N ASP A 427 3.49 -9.60 24.04
CA ASP A 427 4.87 -9.50 24.58
C ASP A 427 5.60 -10.86 24.69
N ARG A 428 5.07 -11.90 24.02
CA ARG A 428 5.66 -13.25 23.95
C ARG A 428 7.02 -13.19 23.27
N LEU A 429 8.08 -13.69 23.91
CA LEU A 429 9.40 -13.80 23.31
C LEU A 429 9.44 -14.94 22.29
N VAL A 430 9.67 -14.59 21.02
CA VAL A 430 9.62 -15.54 19.90
C VAL A 430 11.03 -15.94 19.46
N ALA A 431 11.95 -15.00 19.42
CA ALA A 431 13.33 -15.28 19.05
C ALA A 431 14.30 -14.27 19.66
N THR A 432 15.57 -14.63 19.71
CA THR A 432 16.65 -13.71 20.05
C THR A 432 17.73 -13.71 18.98
N GLY A 433 18.29 -12.55 18.66
CA GLY A 433 19.41 -12.39 17.73
C GLY A 433 20.57 -11.65 18.38
N GLU A 434 21.75 -12.26 18.43
CA GLU A 434 22.98 -11.64 18.91
C GLU A 434 23.87 -11.30 17.71
N HIS A 435 24.18 -10.02 17.53
CA HIS A 435 24.90 -9.50 16.36
C HIS A 435 26.21 -8.83 16.79
N MET A 436 27.33 -9.31 16.25
CA MET A 436 28.62 -8.64 16.34
C MET A 436 28.90 -7.88 15.06
N LEU A 437 29.19 -6.58 15.19
CA LEU A 437 29.46 -5.70 14.07
C LEU A 437 30.81 -5.00 14.19
N ILE A 438 31.43 -4.75 13.04
CA ILE A 438 32.67 -4.00 12.92
C ILE A 438 32.46 -2.81 11.98
N HIS A 439 32.89 -1.62 12.44
CA HIS A 439 32.92 -0.42 11.62
C HIS A 439 34.02 -0.50 10.56
N VAL A 440 33.66 -0.20 9.32
CA VAL A 440 34.50 -0.30 8.12
C VAL A 440 34.39 0.99 7.32
N SER A 441 35.53 1.54 6.90
CA SER A 441 35.53 2.66 5.97
C SER A 441 35.08 2.20 4.59
N LEU A 442 34.08 2.88 4.03
CA LEU A 442 33.62 2.60 2.65
C LEU A 442 34.65 3.04 1.59
N LYS A 443 35.64 3.86 1.96
CA LYS A 443 36.75 4.27 1.08
C LYS A 443 37.81 3.19 0.98
N THR A 444 38.26 2.67 2.12
CA THR A 444 39.39 1.72 2.16
C THR A 444 38.95 0.25 2.20
N ARG A 445 37.66 -0.02 2.48
CA ARG A 445 37.12 -1.36 2.74
C ARG A 445 37.83 -2.08 3.89
N ALA A 446 38.43 -1.34 4.81
CA ALA A 446 39.11 -1.86 5.98
C ALA A 446 38.47 -1.34 7.27
N SER A 447 38.65 -2.09 8.36
CA SER A 447 38.10 -1.71 9.66
C SER A 447 38.65 -0.35 10.09
N SER A 448 37.79 0.55 10.55
CA SER A 448 38.16 1.91 10.97
C SER A 448 37.38 2.32 12.21
N LEU A 449 37.83 3.35 12.90
CA LEU A 449 37.01 3.98 13.93
C LEU A 449 35.83 4.72 13.26
N PRO A 450 34.63 4.68 13.87
CA PRO A 450 33.53 5.56 13.50
C PRO A 450 33.83 7.01 13.90
N GLY A 451 33.00 7.95 13.42
CA GLY A 451 33.10 9.36 13.80
C GLY A 451 32.79 9.57 15.29
N LEU A 452 33.29 10.68 15.87
CA LEU A 452 33.09 10.99 17.29
C LEU A 452 31.61 11.09 17.66
N GLU A 453 30.79 11.71 16.81
CA GLU A 453 29.34 11.83 17.04
C GLU A 453 28.64 10.46 17.15
N VAL A 454 29.07 9.48 16.35
CA VAL A 454 28.54 8.11 16.39
C VAL A 454 28.94 7.43 17.71
N LEU A 455 30.20 7.60 18.15
CA LEU A 455 30.68 7.06 19.43
C LEU A 455 29.96 7.68 20.63
N GLU A 456 29.71 8.98 20.61
CA GLU A 456 28.99 9.70 21.66
C GLU A 456 27.54 9.19 21.78
N LYS A 457 26.84 9.03 20.65
CA LYS A 457 25.48 8.47 20.62
C LYS A 457 25.44 7.00 21.06
N LEU A 458 26.40 6.19 20.61
CA LEU A 458 26.51 4.79 21.03
C LEU A 458 26.73 4.68 22.54
N SER A 459 27.61 5.52 23.10
CA SER A 459 27.87 5.61 24.54
C SER A 459 26.63 6.07 25.31
N TYR A 460 25.86 7.02 24.76
CA TYR A 460 24.59 7.46 25.33
C TYR A 460 23.59 6.30 25.48
N TYR A 461 23.36 5.51 24.43
CA TYR A 461 22.43 4.37 24.50
C TYR A 461 22.92 3.24 25.41
N LEU A 462 24.24 2.99 25.44
CA LEU A 462 24.84 2.03 26.36
C LEU A 462 24.62 2.45 27.83
N ASN A 463 24.78 3.74 28.15
CA ASN A 463 24.51 4.29 29.48
C ASN A 463 23.02 4.26 29.84
N LEU A 464 22.12 4.48 28.86
CA LEU A 464 20.68 4.41 29.06
C LEU A 464 20.24 3.01 29.51
N GLN A 465 20.95 1.97 29.07
CA GLN A 465 20.63 0.57 29.31
C GLN A 465 21.50 -0.08 30.40
N VAL A 466 22.29 0.69 31.15
CA VAL A 466 23.23 0.17 32.16
C VAL A 466 22.54 -0.59 33.30
N SER A 467 21.28 -0.25 33.59
CA SER A 467 20.45 -0.90 34.62
C SER A 467 19.71 -2.15 34.10
N CYS A 468 19.71 -2.39 32.78
CA CYS A 468 19.10 -3.56 32.19
C CYS A 468 19.89 -4.81 32.54
N LYS A 469 19.19 -5.94 32.73
CA LYS A 469 19.85 -7.23 32.94
C LYS A 469 20.62 -7.63 31.69
N TYR A 470 21.70 -8.39 31.88
CA TYR A 470 22.39 -9.02 30.76
C TYR A 470 21.46 -10.07 30.10
N PRO A 471 21.32 -10.09 28.76
CA PRO A 471 20.38 -10.97 28.08
C PRO A 471 20.61 -12.45 28.33
N GLU A 472 19.53 -13.20 28.54
CA GLU A 472 19.60 -14.65 28.52
C GLU A 472 19.85 -15.16 27.09
N GLY A 473 20.97 -15.83 26.88
CA GLY A 473 21.34 -16.41 25.58
C GLY A 473 22.50 -15.71 24.87
N ALA A 474 22.90 -14.52 25.35
CA ALA A 474 24.11 -13.85 24.86
C ALA A 474 25.35 -14.72 25.14
N GLY A 475 26.22 -14.84 24.14
CA GLY A 475 27.42 -15.66 24.17
C GLY A 475 27.17 -17.18 24.13
N LYS A 476 25.94 -17.64 23.89
CA LYS A 476 25.67 -19.07 23.68
C LYS A 476 26.20 -19.50 22.32
N VAL A 477 26.69 -20.74 22.26
CA VAL A 477 27.09 -21.39 21.01
C VAL A 477 26.33 -22.69 20.84
N ILE A 478 26.12 -23.11 19.59
CA ILE A 478 25.51 -24.40 19.28
C ILE A 478 26.52 -25.50 19.60
N TYR A 479 26.27 -26.25 20.66
CA TYR A 479 27.01 -27.47 20.96
C TYR A 479 26.27 -28.69 20.39
N ASN A 480 27.01 -29.74 20.05
CA ASN A 480 26.43 -31.07 19.81
C ASN A 480 25.90 -31.61 21.15
N SER A 481 24.69 -31.21 21.53
CA SER A 481 23.91 -31.89 22.56
C SER A 481 22.66 -32.48 21.89
N LEU A 482 22.85 -33.62 21.24
CA LEU A 482 21.79 -34.59 21.01
C LEU A 482 21.84 -35.63 22.14
#